data_AF-A0A165B6G2-F1
#
_entry.id   AF-A0A165B6G2-F1
#
_cell.length_a   1.000
_cell.length_b   1.000
_cell.length_c   1.000
_cell.angle_alpha   90.00
_cell.angle_beta   90.00
_cell.angle_gamma   90.00
#
_symmetry.space_group_name_H-M   'P 1'
#
loop_
_entity.id
_entity.type
_entity.pdbx_description
1 polymer ?
#
loop_
_entity_poly.entity_id
_entity_poly.type
_entity_poly.pdbx_seq_one_letter_code
_entity_poly.pdbx_strand_id
1 'polypeptide(L)'
;LLEFISIHSLNVAPNVTAWASSLETFWARRGFTVAEKRAFRTRLGNALQWYMVVVNQKDAAVSRAIHDEAADSPLADDADGVSSVRIVAAGDDDTNQGHAASPQPLASEYDARRRPADGRPAEYLRERCPLCFGGPRPTLTLSGSHVIVCLDANFSQKRRRSNYTDPPLQYEISRFLDPCDKGTSAKLHDDVLDECEKSFIAAQEKVTKASKNYYSDTGLMAILCRHDQVLYLVNMSTPGERQHYALALLREVFSGIPPDWSVGVLYDIV
;
A
#
# COMPACT_ATOMS: atom_id res chain seq x y z
N LEU A 1 15.31 17.74 15.56
CA LEU A 1 14.01 18.42 15.37
C LEU A 1 13.09 17.64 14.45
N LEU A 2 13.46 17.38 13.18
CA LEU A 2 12.57 16.65 12.25
C LEU A 2 12.20 15.24 12.75
N GLU A 3 13.16 14.51 13.30
CA GLU A 3 12.94 13.23 13.99
C GLU A 3 11.95 13.32 15.15
N PHE A 4 12.04 14.39 15.95
CA PHE A 4 11.11 14.61 17.06
C PHE A 4 9.69 14.87 16.55
N ILE A 5 9.56 15.67 15.49
CA ILE A 5 8.26 15.94 14.84
C ILE A 5 7.70 14.65 14.22
N SER A 6 8.53 13.82 13.59
CA SER A 6 8.08 12.55 13.01
C SER A 6 7.62 11.56 14.08
N ILE A 7 8.36 11.41 15.18
CA ILE A 7 7.94 10.56 16.31
C ILE A 7 6.63 11.08 16.91
N HIS A 8 6.50 12.40 17.09
CA HIS A 8 5.25 12.99 17.58
C HIS A 8 4.07 12.70 16.64
N SER A 9 4.30 12.69 15.33
CA SER A 9 3.26 12.40 14.34
C SER A 9 2.73 10.96 14.35
N LEU A 10 3.41 10.04 15.06
CA LEU A 10 2.89 8.70 15.33
C LEU A 10 1.84 8.69 16.44
N ASN A 11 1.83 9.71 17.30
CA ASN A 11 0.97 9.79 18.48
C ASN A 11 -0.17 10.81 18.30
N VAL A 12 -0.04 11.74 17.36
CA VAL A 12 -0.99 12.82 17.08
C VAL A 12 -0.98 13.10 15.58
N ALA A 13 -2.15 13.44 15.00
CA ALA A 13 -2.25 13.80 13.60
C ALA A 13 -1.21 14.87 13.21
N PRO A 14 -0.44 14.67 12.11
CA PRO A 14 0.64 15.57 11.74
C PRO A 14 0.12 16.99 11.48
N ASN A 15 0.62 17.94 12.27
CA ASN A 15 0.20 19.33 12.20
C ASN A 15 1.39 20.27 11.99
N VAL A 16 1.85 20.37 10.74
CA VAL A 16 2.97 21.24 10.35
C VAL A 16 2.69 22.71 10.71
N THR A 17 1.41 23.13 10.67
CA THR A 17 1.03 24.50 11.04
C THR A 17 1.29 24.77 12.52
N ALA A 18 0.87 23.88 13.42
CA ALA A 18 1.10 24.02 14.86
C ALA A 18 2.60 24.00 15.19
N TRP A 19 3.36 23.11 14.55
CA TRP A 19 4.83 23.08 14.69
C TRP A 19 5.50 24.36 14.19
N ALA A 20 5.09 24.85 13.03
CA ALA A 20 5.62 26.10 12.47
C ALA A 20 5.36 27.28 13.40
N SER A 21 4.11 27.45 13.87
CA SER A 21 3.75 28.53 14.79
C SER A 21 4.47 28.43 16.14
N SER A 22 4.67 27.21 16.65
CA SER A 22 5.40 26.96 17.89
C SER A 22 6.87 27.34 17.76
N LEU A 23 7.52 26.96 16.66
CA LEU A 23 8.93 27.28 16.37
C LEU A 23 9.12 28.79 16.14
N GLU A 24 8.21 29.44 15.42
CA GLU A 24 8.20 30.89 15.26
C GLU A 24 8.14 31.62 16.61
N THR A 25 7.21 31.20 17.48
CA THR A 25 7.05 31.79 18.82
C THR A 25 8.28 31.54 19.69
N PHE A 26 8.84 30.33 19.62
CA PHE A 26 10.04 29.93 20.35
C PHE A 26 11.27 30.78 19.97
N TRP A 27 11.45 31.07 18.69
CA TRP A 27 12.55 31.91 18.19
C TRP A 27 12.32 33.40 18.43
N ALA A 28 11.08 33.88 18.29
CA ALA A 28 10.72 35.26 18.59
C ALA A 28 11.05 35.63 20.04
N ARG A 29 10.78 34.73 21.00
CA ARG A 29 11.16 34.90 22.42
C ARG A 29 12.67 35.02 22.66
N ARG A 30 13.50 34.64 21.68
CA ARG A 30 14.97 34.72 21.74
C ARG A 30 15.53 35.86 20.87
N GLY A 31 14.68 36.74 20.36
CA GLY A 31 15.09 37.86 19.52
C GLY A 31 15.27 37.53 18.04
N PHE A 32 14.93 36.32 17.59
CA PHE A 32 14.98 35.94 16.18
C PHE A 32 13.61 36.13 15.52
N THR A 33 13.55 36.96 14.48
CA THR A 33 12.32 37.20 13.70
C THR A 33 12.32 36.40 12.41
N VAL A 34 11.29 35.57 12.21
CA VAL A 34 11.04 34.89 10.93
C VAL A 34 10.34 35.89 10.00
N ALA A 35 11.04 36.35 8.96
CA ALA A 35 10.53 37.39 8.04
C ALA A 35 9.27 36.98 7.28
N GLU A 36 9.18 35.70 6.86
CA GLU A 36 8.03 35.18 6.10
C GLU A 36 7.47 33.90 6.73
N LYS A 37 6.46 34.05 7.60
CA LYS A 37 5.79 32.93 8.30
C LYS A 37 5.24 31.86 7.35
N ARG A 38 4.62 32.30 6.25
CA ARG A 38 4.07 31.39 5.23
C ARG A 38 5.18 30.57 4.56
N ALA A 39 6.29 31.20 4.20
CA ALA A 39 7.43 30.52 3.59
C ALA A 39 8.09 29.55 4.58
N PHE A 40 8.19 29.91 5.86
CA PHE A 40 8.72 29.04 6.89
C PHE A 40 7.90 27.76 7.06
N ARG A 41 6.56 27.87 7.20
CA ARG A 41 5.68 26.69 7.28
C ARG A 41 5.83 25.77 6.07
N THR A 42 5.87 26.33 4.86
CA THR A 42 6.06 25.54 3.64
C THR A 42 7.42 24.86 3.62
N ARG A 43 8.50 25.55 3.99
CA ARG A 43 9.85 24.98 4.07
C ARG A 43 9.94 23.87 5.11
N LEU A 44 9.34 24.06 6.29
CA LEU A 44 9.28 23.04 7.32
C LEU A 44 8.52 21.79 6.85
N GLY A 45 7.39 21.97 6.16
CA GLY A 45 6.62 20.88 5.57
C GLY A 45 7.44 20.10 4.55
N ASN A 46 8.10 20.78 3.62
CA ASN A 46 8.96 20.15 2.63
C ASN A 46 10.13 19.40 3.28
N ALA A 47 10.78 20.00 4.29
CA ALA A 47 11.88 19.37 5.01
C ALA A 47 11.43 18.09 5.75
N LEU A 48 10.26 18.14 6.39
CA LEU A 48 9.69 16.97 7.07
C LEU A 48 9.34 15.86 6.07
N GLN A 49 8.76 16.21 4.93
CA GLN A 49 8.45 15.25 3.86
C GLN A 49 9.71 14.55 3.36
N TRP A 50 10.77 15.30 3.02
CA TRP A 50 12.03 14.72 2.55
C TRP A 50 12.72 13.87 3.63
N TYR A 51 12.66 14.31 4.89
CA TYR A 51 13.16 13.52 6.01
C TYR A 51 12.44 12.16 6.09
N MET A 52 11.11 12.14 6.00
CA MET A 52 10.34 10.89 5.99
C MET A 52 10.70 9.98 4.79
N VAL A 53 10.91 10.56 3.60
CA VAL A 53 11.36 9.79 2.43
C VAL A 53 12.70 9.11 2.69
N VAL A 54 13.68 9.84 3.24
CA VAL A 54 15.02 9.29 3.53
C VAL A 54 14.96 8.20 4.60
N VAL A 55 14.17 8.40 5.66
CA VAL A 55 13.97 7.38 6.71
C VAL A 55 13.37 6.11 6.12
N ASN A 56 12.30 6.24 5.32
CA ASN A 56 11.65 5.10 4.68
C ASN A 56 12.57 4.36 3.70
N GLN A 57 13.40 5.09 2.94
CA GLN A 57 14.39 4.51 2.03
C GLN A 57 15.47 3.73 2.78
N LYS A 58 15.95 4.28 3.91
CA LYS A 58 16.90 3.62 4.79
C LYS A 58 16.30 2.35 5.39
N ASP A 59 15.06 2.39 5.87
CA ASP A 59 14.38 1.21 6.42
C ASP A 59 14.19 0.13 5.34
N ALA A 60 13.79 0.50 4.12
CA ALA A 60 13.69 -0.43 3.00
C ALA A 60 15.04 -1.07 2.62
N ALA A 61 16.13 -0.28 2.62
CA ALA A 61 17.47 -0.81 2.34
C ALA A 61 17.95 -1.78 3.43
N VAL A 62 17.66 -1.50 4.71
CA VAL A 62 17.97 -2.41 5.81
C VAL A 62 17.17 -3.71 5.71
N SER A 63 15.86 -3.62 5.42
CA SER A 63 15.04 -4.82 5.21
C SER A 63 15.58 -5.69 4.08
N ARG A 64 15.98 -5.08 2.95
CA ARG A 64 16.63 -5.81 1.85
C ARG A 64 17.89 -6.54 2.29
N ALA A 65 18.80 -5.85 2.95
CA ALA A 65 20.06 -6.46 3.40
C ALA A 65 19.83 -7.66 4.33
N ILE A 66 18.84 -7.56 5.24
CA ILE A 66 18.47 -8.68 6.12
C ILE A 66 17.89 -9.86 5.33
N HIS A 67 17.04 -9.61 4.33
CA HIS A 67 16.47 -10.66 3.50
C HIS A 67 17.52 -11.32 2.58
N ASP A 68 18.44 -10.54 2.02
CA ASP A 68 19.52 -11.04 1.17
C ASP A 68 20.48 -11.94 1.98
N GLU A 69 20.84 -11.55 3.21
CA GLU A 69 21.66 -12.41 4.09
C GLU A 69 20.92 -13.68 4.55
N ALA A 70 19.60 -13.62 4.72
CA ALA A 70 18.81 -14.80 5.08
C ALA A 70 18.66 -15.81 3.92
N ALA A 71 18.74 -15.35 2.67
CA ALA A 71 18.74 -16.20 1.48
C ALA A 71 20.11 -16.87 1.23
N ASP A 72 21.19 -16.31 1.78
CA ASP A 72 22.58 -16.77 1.59
C ASP A 72 23.08 -17.67 2.74
N SER A 73 22.22 -18.04 3.70
CA SER A 73 22.55 -19.03 4.71
C SER A 73 22.50 -20.43 4.07
N PRO A 74 23.64 -21.12 3.89
CA PRO A 74 23.62 -22.49 3.41
C PRO A 74 23.01 -23.34 4.52
N LEU A 75 21.79 -23.83 4.32
CA LEU A 75 21.36 -25.02 5.03
C LEU A 75 22.33 -26.12 4.62
N ALA A 76 23.22 -26.46 5.56
CA ALA A 76 24.10 -27.60 5.45
C ALA A 76 23.23 -28.85 5.25
N ASP A 77 23.25 -29.36 4.02
CA ASP A 77 22.90 -30.74 3.73
C ASP A 77 23.90 -31.66 4.44
N ASP A 78 23.39 -32.55 5.29
CA ASP A 78 24.01 -33.84 5.58
C ASP A 78 23.00 -34.92 5.23
N ALA A 79 23.11 -35.48 4.02
CA ALA A 79 23.38 -36.90 3.79
C ALA A 79 22.94 -37.36 2.38
N ASP A 80 23.96 -37.80 1.63
CA ASP A 80 23.98 -38.89 0.65
C ASP A 80 23.11 -38.83 -0.62
N GLY A 81 23.79 -38.85 -1.77
CA GLY A 81 23.20 -39.37 -3.00
C GLY A 81 23.78 -38.86 -4.32
N VAL A 82 25.07 -39.14 -4.55
CA VAL A 82 25.75 -39.25 -5.85
C VAL A 82 24.86 -39.22 -7.11
N SER A 83 25.09 -38.30 -8.06
CA SER A 83 25.47 -38.67 -9.45
C SER A 83 25.84 -37.47 -10.34
N SER A 84 27.13 -37.39 -10.65
CA SER A 84 27.75 -37.04 -11.95
C SER A 84 27.30 -35.77 -12.70
N VAL A 85 28.09 -34.72 -12.49
CA VAL A 85 28.32 -33.62 -13.44
C VAL A 85 28.90 -34.19 -14.76
N ARG A 86 28.29 -33.84 -15.90
CA ARG A 86 28.95 -33.85 -17.21
C ARG A 86 29.01 -32.43 -17.76
N ILE A 87 30.21 -31.88 -17.71
CA ILE A 87 30.63 -30.69 -18.47
C ILE A 87 30.81 -31.14 -19.91
N VAL A 88 30.15 -30.46 -20.87
CA VAL A 88 30.63 -30.43 -22.25
C VAL A 88 30.49 -29.01 -22.80
N ALA A 89 31.57 -28.58 -23.44
CA ALA A 89 31.87 -27.23 -23.90
C ALA A 89 31.11 -26.82 -25.17
N ALA A 90 31.25 -25.52 -25.46
CA ALA A 90 30.75 -24.78 -26.59
C ALA A 90 30.90 -25.45 -27.97
N GLY A 91 29.90 -25.21 -28.81
CA GLY A 91 29.95 -25.34 -30.26
C GLY A 91 28.92 -24.40 -30.89
N ASP A 92 29.41 -23.44 -31.66
CA ASP A 92 28.61 -22.60 -32.56
C ASP A 92 28.01 -23.46 -33.67
N ASP A 93 26.72 -23.27 -33.99
CA ASP A 93 26.25 -23.29 -35.39
C ASP A 93 24.90 -22.58 -35.54
N ASP A 94 24.81 -21.79 -36.60
CA ASP A 94 23.67 -21.01 -37.05
C ASP A 94 22.59 -21.91 -37.67
N THR A 95 21.32 -21.74 -37.30
CA THR A 95 20.25 -21.70 -38.32
C THR A 95 18.95 -21.13 -37.77
N ASN A 96 18.47 -20.13 -38.51
CA ASN A 96 17.29 -19.32 -38.29
C ASN A 96 16.03 -20.04 -38.82
N GLN A 97 14.98 -20.20 -38.01
CA GLN A 97 13.59 -20.27 -38.50
C GLN A 97 12.58 -19.98 -37.38
N GLY A 98 11.85 -18.88 -37.56
CA GLY A 98 11.03 -18.25 -36.54
C GLY A 98 9.72 -18.97 -36.24
N HIS A 99 9.29 -18.80 -34.99
CA HIS A 99 7.93 -18.46 -34.59
C HIS A 99 8.07 -17.50 -33.42
N ALA A 100 7.58 -16.27 -33.58
CA ALA A 100 7.61 -15.24 -32.54
C ALA A 100 6.70 -15.64 -31.38
N ALA A 101 7.25 -16.38 -30.42
CA ALA A 101 6.66 -16.52 -29.10
C ALA A 101 6.97 -15.23 -28.33
N SER A 102 5.94 -14.41 -28.08
CA SER A 102 6.00 -13.31 -27.12
C SER A 102 6.63 -13.80 -25.82
N PRO A 103 7.62 -13.11 -25.24
CA PRO A 103 8.11 -13.45 -23.91
C PRO A 103 6.95 -13.31 -22.93
N GLN A 104 6.50 -14.43 -22.37
CA GLN A 104 5.65 -14.37 -21.19
C GLN A 104 6.49 -13.73 -20.08
N PRO A 105 5.99 -12.67 -19.42
CA PRO A 105 6.76 -12.04 -18.36
C PRO A 105 6.92 -13.05 -17.23
N LEU A 106 8.18 -13.38 -16.91
CA LEU A 106 8.55 -13.98 -15.64
C LEU A 106 7.88 -13.14 -14.56
N ALA A 107 6.88 -13.69 -13.89
CA ALA A 107 6.22 -13.04 -12.77
C ALA A 107 7.33 -12.58 -11.82
N SER A 108 7.42 -11.26 -11.62
CA SER A 108 8.43 -10.67 -10.74
C SER A 108 8.38 -11.37 -9.39
N GLU A 109 9.52 -11.54 -8.72
CA GLU A 109 9.60 -12.09 -7.36
C GLU A 109 8.59 -11.38 -6.41
N TYR A 110 8.29 -10.10 -6.70
CA TYR A 110 7.24 -9.31 -6.08
C TYR A 110 5.82 -9.91 -6.17
N ASP A 111 5.45 -10.47 -7.32
CA ASP A 111 4.14 -11.11 -7.53
C ASP A 111 4.04 -12.46 -6.80
N ALA A 112 5.17 -13.15 -6.64
CA ALA A 112 5.22 -14.42 -5.91
C ALA A 112 4.89 -14.21 -4.42
N ARG A 113 5.45 -13.18 -3.78
CA ARG A 113 5.21 -12.85 -2.37
C ARG A 113 3.76 -12.48 -2.05
N ARG A 114 2.98 -12.09 -3.06
CA ARG A 114 1.56 -11.72 -2.93
C ARG A 114 0.61 -12.90 -3.06
N ARG A 115 1.09 -14.09 -3.45
CA ARG A 115 0.26 -15.28 -3.60
C ARG A 115 0.38 -16.21 -2.39
N PRO A 116 -0.71 -16.91 -2.01
CA PRO A 116 -0.66 -17.93 -0.98
C PRO A 116 0.18 -19.13 -1.45
N ALA A 117 0.87 -19.77 -0.51
CA ALA A 117 1.64 -20.99 -0.72
C ALA A 117 1.36 -21.96 0.44
N ASP A 118 1.33 -23.26 0.16
CA ASP A 118 1.20 -24.34 1.16
C ASP A 118 0.00 -24.20 2.11
N GLY A 119 -1.14 -23.71 1.59
CA GLY A 119 -2.36 -23.51 2.38
C GLY A 119 -2.25 -22.38 3.41
N ARG A 120 -1.23 -21.52 3.31
CA ARG A 120 -1.02 -20.36 4.16
C ARG A 120 -1.25 -19.05 3.38
N PRO A 121 -1.63 -17.96 4.06
CA PRO A 121 -1.65 -16.64 3.46
C PRO A 121 -0.29 -16.23 2.88
N ALA A 122 -0.34 -15.36 1.87
CA ALA A 122 0.80 -14.79 1.19
C ALA A 122 1.80 -14.17 2.16
N GLU A 123 3.08 -14.27 1.81
CA GLU A 123 4.18 -13.70 2.61
C GLU A 123 3.97 -12.20 2.87
N TYR A 124 3.54 -11.47 1.84
CA TYR A 124 3.19 -10.05 1.97
C TYR A 124 2.22 -9.77 3.13
N LEU A 125 1.14 -10.54 3.24
CA LEU A 125 0.14 -10.36 4.31
C LEU A 125 0.71 -10.77 5.68
N ARG A 126 1.52 -11.83 5.72
CA ARG A 126 2.20 -12.31 6.94
C ARG A 126 3.15 -11.28 7.52
N GLU A 127 3.92 -10.60 6.69
CA GLU A 127 4.80 -9.50 7.10
C GLU A 127 4.02 -8.28 7.63
N ARG A 128 2.81 -8.04 7.13
CA ARG A 128 1.98 -6.89 7.56
C ARG A 128 1.28 -7.15 8.88
N CYS A 129 0.77 -8.36 9.08
CA CYS A 129 0.12 -8.73 10.32
C CYS A 129 0.34 -10.21 10.63
N PRO A 130 1.41 -10.54 11.36
CA PRO A 130 1.69 -11.91 11.79
C PRO A 130 0.54 -12.51 12.61
N LEU A 131 -0.19 -11.67 13.37
CA LEU A 131 -1.34 -12.10 14.18
C LEU A 131 -2.54 -12.55 13.35
N CYS A 132 -2.78 -11.93 12.19
CA CYS A 132 -3.88 -12.32 11.30
C CYS A 132 -3.50 -13.46 10.36
N PHE A 133 -2.25 -13.47 9.88
CA PHE A 133 -1.86 -14.25 8.71
C PHE A 133 -0.69 -15.20 8.94
N GLY A 134 0.12 -14.99 9.99
CA GLY A 134 1.34 -15.73 10.24
C GLY A 134 1.12 -17.14 10.81
N GLY A 135 0.06 -17.32 11.59
CA GLY A 135 -0.30 -18.57 12.24
C GLY A 135 -0.99 -19.59 11.31
N PRO A 136 -1.28 -20.80 11.83
CA PRO A 136 -2.14 -21.75 11.13
C PRO A 136 -3.56 -21.18 10.99
N ARG A 137 -4.35 -21.76 10.09
CA ARG A 137 -5.75 -21.37 9.89
C ARG A 137 -6.51 -21.45 11.23
N PRO A 138 -7.14 -20.35 11.69
CA PRO A 138 -7.80 -20.33 12.99
C PRO A 138 -9.08 -21.17 12.97
N THR A 139 -9.32 -21.93 14.03
CA THR A 139 -10.59 -22.62 14.23
C THR A 139 -11.66 -21.61 14.65
N LEU A 140 -12.74 -21.56 13.87
CA LEU A 140 -13.84 -20.62 14.10
C LEU A 140 -14.69 -21.08 15.30
N THR A 141 -14.55 -20.40 16.44
CA THR A 141 -15.34 -20.66 17.66
C THR A 141 -16.36 -19.57 17.95
N LEU A 142 -16.03 -18.32 17.60
CA LEU A 142 -16.83 -17.13 17.93
C LEU A 142 -17.27 -16.33 16.69
N SER A 143 -16.50 -16.39 15.60
CA SER A 143 -16.78 -15.67 14.35
C SER A 143 -16.97 -16.63 13.19
N GLY A 144 -17.79 -16.27 12.20
CA GLY A 144 -17.87 -16.96 10.91
C GLY A 144 -16.71 -16.64 9.94
N SER A 145 -15.75 -15.82 10.40
CA SER A 145 -14.67 -15.26 9.60
C SER A 145 -13.32 -15.60 10.21
N HIS A 146 -12.38 -16.05 9.38
CA HIS A 146 -10.99 -16.36 9.77
C HIS A 146 -10.19 -15.07 9.92
N VAL A 147 -10.46 -14.09 9.07
CA VAL A 147 -9.85 -12.76 9.10
C VAL A 147 -10.96 -11.72 9.06
N ILE A 148 -10.77 -10.61 9.79
CA ILE A 148 -11.65 -9.45 9.75
C ILE A 148 -10.84 -8.28 9.20
N VAL A 149 -11.40 -7.63 8.18
CA VAL A 149 -10.84 -6.45 7.54
C VAL A 149 -11.81 -5.29 7.59
N CYS A 150 -11.29 -4.08 7.63
CA CYS A 150 -12.05 -2.83 7.67
C CYS A 150 -11.68 -1.99 6.44
N LEU A 151 -12.67 -1.40 5.79
CA LEU A 151 -12.52 -0.53 4.63
C LEU A 151 -13.02 0.87 4.96
N ASP A 152 -12.23 1.88 4.63
CA ASP A 152 -12.62 3.28 4.78
C ASP A 152 -11.92 4.19 3.76
N ALA A 153 -12.59 5.31 3.44
CA ALA A 153 -12.11 6.34 2.53
C ALA A 153 -11.79 7.64 3.27
N ASN A 154 -10.53 8.05 3.21
CA ASN A 154 -10.06 9.31 3.73
C ASN A 154 -9.99 10.41 2.65
N PHE A 155 -10.93 11.35 2.71
CA PHE A 155 -10.95 12.52 1.83
C PHE A 155 -10.08 13.68 2.29
N SER A 156 -9.50 13.65 3.48
CA SER A 156 -8.55 14.69 3.90
C SER A 156 -7.20 14.56 3.19
N GLN A 157 -6.86 13.35 2.73
CA GLN A 157 -5.61 13.04 2.04
C GLN A 157 -5.75 13.20 0.52
N LYS A 158 -5.53 14.41 0.02
CA LYS A 158 -5.63 14.75 -1.42
C LYS A 158 -4.29 15.17 -1.99
N ARG A 159 -4.03 14.79 -3.24
CA ARG A 159 -2.87 15.27 -3.99
C ARG A 159 -3.31 16.30 -5.02
N ARG A 160 -2.75 17.51 -4.92
CA ARG A 160 -2.98 18.56 -5.92
C ARG A 160 -2.34 18.16 -7.24
N ARG A 161 -2.98 18.54 -8.34
CA ARG A 161 -2.35 18.47 -9.65
C ARG A 161 -1.15 19.43 -9.64
N SER A 162 0.03 18.88 -9.83
CA SER A 162 1.28 19.64 -10.00
C SER A 162 1.54 19.88 -11.50
N ASN A 163 2.30 20.93 -11.80
CA ASN A 163 2.79 21.19 -13.16
C ASN A 163 3.93 20.24 -13.57
N TYR A 164 4.49 19.51 -12.61
CA TYR A 164 5.61 18.60 -12.78
C TYR A 164 5.24 17.24 -12.20
N THR A 165 5.54 16.18 -12.92
CA THR A 165 5.37 14.82 -12.40
C THR A 165 6.63 14.44 -11.64
N ASP A 166 6.50 14.18 -10.35
CA ASP A 166 7.61 13.61 -9.58
C ASP A 166 7.97 12.23 -10.18
N PRO A 167 9.26 11.87 -10.27
CA PRO A 167 9.65 10.53 -10.67
C PRO A 167 8.93 9.49 -9.80
N PRO A 168 8.45 8.37 -10.38
CA PRO A 168 7.78 7.35 -9.60
C PRO A 168 8.77 6.76 -8.58
N LEU A 169 8.46 6.92 -7.29
CA LEU A 169 9.16 6.23 -6.23
C LEU A 169 8.59 4.81 -6.14
N GLN A 170 9.35 3.83 -6.63
CA GLN A 170 9.02 2.42 -6.45
C GLN A 170 9.48 1.99 -5.07
N TYR A 171 8.53 1.56 -4.25
CA TYR A 171 8.80 0.90 -2.97
C TYR A 171 8.59 -0.59 -3.19
N GLU A 172 9.62 -1.39 -2.97
CA GLU A 172 9.58 -2.87 -3.11
C GLU A 172 8.51 -3.51 -2.24
N ILE A 173 8.14 -2.86 -1.14
CA ILE A 173 7.05 -3.28 -0.25
C ILE A 173 5.98 -2.21 -0.20
N SER A 174 5.58 -1.69 -1.36
CA SER A 174 4.49 -0.72 -1.46
C SER A 174 3.17 -1.34 -0.98
N ARG A 175 2.41 -0.58 -0.19
CA ARG A 175 1.02 -0.91 0.15
C ARG A 175 0.04 -0.42 -0.91
N PHE A 176 0.49 0.42 -1.84
CA PHE A 176 -0.36 0.96 -2.88
C PHE A 176 -0.61 -0.07 -3.98
N LEU A 177 -1.87 -0.19 -4.38
CA LEU A 177 -2.24 -0.92 -5.59
C LEU A 177 -1.72 -0.19 -6.83
N ASP A 178 -1.31 -0.96 -7.83
CA ASP A 178 -0.94 -0.41 -9.12
C ASP A 178 -2.18 0.27 -9.73
N PRO A 179 -2.04 1.46 -10.35
CA PRO A 179 -3.10 2.04 -11.14
C PRO A 179 -3.79 1.09 -12.13
N CYS A 180 -3.09 0.09 -12.68
CA CYS A 180 -3.67 -0.90 -13.59
C CYS A 180 -4.62 -1.90 -12.91
N ASP A 181 -4.43 -2.16 -11.61
CA ASP A 181 -5.27 -3.07 -10.81
C ASP A 181 -6.59 -2.43 -10.37
N LYS A 182 -6.74 -1.11 -10.60
CA LYS A 182 -8.00 -0.40 -10.41
C LYS A 182 -8.96 -0.85 -11.51
N GLY A 183 -9.75 -1.88 -11.23
CA GLY A 183 -10.80 -2.33 -12.13
C GLY A 183 -11.67 -1.17 -12.62
N THR A 184 -12.07 -1.21 -13.89
CA THR A 184 -13.12 -0.32 -14.38
C THR A 184 -14.42 -0.69 -13.67
N SER A 185 -15.17 0.34 -13.23
CA SER A 185 -16.47 0.13 -12.59
C SER A 185 -17.31 -0.80 -13.47
N ALA A 186 -17.59 -2.01 -12.99
CA ALA A 186 -18.63 -2.84 -13.58
C ALA A 186 -19.90 -1.99 -13.52
N LYS A 187 -20.49 -1.68 -14.67
CA LYS A 187 -21.78 -0.99 -14.71
C LYS A 187 -22.81 -1.97 -14.17
N LEU A 188 -23.26 -1.76 -12.93
CA LEU A 188 -24.48 -2.37 -12.44
C LEU A 188 -25.65 -1.75 -13.21
N HIS A 189 -26.73 -2.52 -13.39
CA HIS A 189 -27.94 -2.01 -14.02
C HIS A 189 -28.49 -0.85 -13.21
N ASP A 190 -28.99 0.19 -13.89
CA ASP A 190 -29.47 1.40 -13.22
C ASP A 190 -30.57 1.08 -12.19
N ASP A 191 -31.40 0.05 -12.42
CA ASP A 191 -32.41 -0.41 -11.46
C ASP A 191 -31.82 -0.85 -10.10
N VAL A 192 -30.63 -1.46 -10.09
CA VAL A 192 -29.93 -1.91 -8.87
C VAL A 192 -29.32 -0.70 -8.15
N LEU A 193 -28.84 0.28 -8.91
CA LEU A 193 -28.31 1.53 -8.37
C LEU A 193 -29.45 2.36 -7.77
N ASP A 194 -30.59 2.44 -8.46
CA ASP A 194 -31.82 3.10 -8.01
C ASP A 194 -32.39 2.47 -6.75
N GLU A 195 -32.42 1.15 -6.66
CA GLU A 195 -32.88 0.43 -5.46
C GLU A 195 -31.91 0.64 -4.29
N CYS A 196 -30.60 0.63 -4.56
CA CYS A 196 -29.57 0.98 -3.57
C CYS A 196 -29.73 2.43 -3.09
N GLU A 197 -29.87 3.39 -4.01
CA GLU A 197 -30.07 4.82 -3.72
C GLU A 197 -31.34 5.08 -2.91
N LYS A 198 -32.43 4.37 -3.23
CA LYS A 198 -33.70 4.46 -2.48
C LYS A 198 -33.63 3.81 -1.09
N SER A 199 -32.73 2.84 -0.92
CA SER A 199 -32.55 2.09 0.34
C SER A 199 -31.50 2.71 1.27
N PHE A 200 -30.61 3.57 0.75
CA PHE A 200 -29.51 4.18 1.50
C PHE A 200 -29.67 5.70 1.65
N ILE A 201 -29.80 6.17 2.88
CA ILE A 201 -29.71 7.60 3.21
C ILE A 201 -28.23 7.92 3.43
N ALA A 202 -27.48 8.18 2.35
CA ALA A 202 -26.07 8.56 2.48
C ALA A 202 -25.93 9.96 3.11
N ALA A 203 -25.07 10.10 4.11
CA ALA A 203 -24.76 11.41 4.68
C ALA A 203 -23.99 12.28 3.68
N GLN A 204 -24.68 13.31 3.16
CA GLN A 204 -24.14 14.48 2.45
C GLN A 204 -23.66 14.25 1.00
N GLU A 205 -24.62 14.06 0.09
CA GLU A 205 -24.40 14.16 -1.37
C GLU A 205 -24.02 15.59 -1.83
N LYS A 206 -24.48 16.62 -1.11
CA LYS A 206 -24.43 18.03 -1.55
C LYS A 206 -23.08 18.74 -1.43
N VAL A 207 -22.04 18.10 -0.88
CA VAL A 207 -20.69 18.69 -0.85
C VAL A 207 -19.81 17.86 -1.77
N THR A 208 -19.42 18.42 -2.91
CA THR A 208 -18.48 17.78 -3.84
C THR A 208 -17.16 17.55 -3.10
N LYS A 209 -16.97 16.35 -2.55
CA LYS A 209 -15.87 16.01 -1.62
C LYS A 209 -14.47 16.24 -2.20
N ALA A 210 -14.30 16.40 -3.52
CA ALA A 210 -13.17 17.08 -4.16
C ALA A 210 -13.48 17.36 -5.64
N SER A 211 -13.05 18.50 -6.19
CA SER A 211 -13.13 18.75 -7.65
C SER A 211 -11.88 18.22 -8.37
N LYS A 212 -12.08 17.52 -9.49
CA LYS A 212 -10.98 17.05 -10.37
C LYS A 212 -10.15 18.20 -10.98
N ASN A 213 -10.66 19.42 -10.93
CA ASN A 213 -10.00 20.59 -11.52
C ASN A 213 -8.69 20.94 -10.78
N TYR A 214 -8.58 20.60 -9.49
CA TYR A 214 -7.44 20.96 -8.66
C TYR A 214 -6.65 19.77 -8.12
N TYR A 215 -7.24 18.58 -8.09
CA TYR A 215 -6.66 17.40 -7.46
C TYR A 215 -6.50 16.25 -8.47
N SER A 216 -5.30 15.66 -8.51
CA SER A 216 -5.06 14.41 -9.23
C SER A 216 -5.68 13.23 -8.48
N ASP A 217 -5.60 13.27 -7.15
CA ASP A 217 -6.17 12.28 -6.26
C ASP A 217 -7.11 12.99 -5.28
N THR A 218 -8.36 12.55 -5.30
CA THR A 218 -9.50 13.12 -4.57
C THR A 218 -9.59 12.59 -3.13
N GLY A 219 -8.85 11.53 -2.82
CA GLY A 219 -8.72 10.93 -1.49
C GLY A 219 -7.87 9.65 -1.53
N LEU A 220 -7.80 8.97 -0.40
CA LEU A 220 -7.21 7.64 -0.24
C LEU A 220 -8.25 6.68 0.31
N MET A 221 -8.32 5.44 -0.20
CA MET A 221 -9.08 4.37 0.43
C MET A 221 -8.12 3.29 0.91
N ALA A 222 -8.39 2.73 2.08
CA ALA A 222 -7.52 1.77 2.74
C ALA A 222 -8.31 0.53 3.15
N ILE A 223 -7.64 -0.63 3.12
CA ILE A 223 -8.11 -1.85 3.77
C ILE A 223 -7.15 -2.22 4.89
N LEU A 224 -7.67 -2.32 6.10
CA LEU A 224 -6.92 -2.62 7.32
C LEU A 224 -7.39 -3.96 7.90
N CYS A 225 -6.54 -4.65 8.65
CA CYS A 225 -7.00 -5.76 9.48
C CYS A 225 -7.51 -5.27 10.83
N ARG A 226 -8.16 -6.14 11.60
CA ARG A 226 -8.62 -5.87 12.98
C ARG A 226 -7.55 -5.46 14.00
N HIS A 227 -6.26 -5.60 13.66
CA HIS A 227 -5.12 -5.18 14.48
C HIS A 227 -4.52 -3.85 14.01
N ASP A 228 -5.31 -3.05 13.29
CA ASP A 228 -4.95 -1.72 12.79
C ASP A 228 -3.73 -1.71 11.86
N GLN A 229 -3.46 -2.84 11.20
CA GLN A 229 -2.41 -2.94 10.18
C GLN A 229 -3.01 -2.68 8.79
N VAL A 230 -2.48 -1.66 8.12
CA VAL A 230 -2.84 -1.34 6.72
C VAL A 230 -2.36 -2.46 5.81
N LEU A 231 -3.26 -3.15 5.12
CA LEU A 231 -2.90 -4.21 4.19
C LEU A 231 -2.62 -3.62 2.80
N TYR A 232 -3.56 -2.83 2.30
CA TYR A 232 -3.45 -2.15 1.00
C TYR A 232 -4.06 -0.76 1.03
N LEU A 233 -3.58 0.09 0.12
CA LEU A 233 -4.01 1.47 -0.11
C LEU A 233 -4.31 1.66 -1.59
N VAL A 234 -5.29 2.50 -1.90
CA VAL A 234 -5.59 2.90 -3.28
C VAL A 234 -5.79 4.40 -3.38
N ASN A 235 -5.08 5.02 -4.33
CA ASN A 235 -5.30 6.41 -4.70
C ASN A 235 -6.65 6.56 -5.41
N MET A 236 -7.56 7.35 -4.84
CA MET A 236 -8.83 7.66 -5.48
C MET A 236 -8.63 8.78 -6.49
N SER A 237 -8.88 8.50 -7.77
CA SER A 237 -8.75 9.45 -8.88
C SER A 237 -10.10 10.00 -9.36
N THR A 238 -11.19 9.61 -8.70
CA THR A 238 -12.55 10.03 -8.99
C THR A 238 -13.22 10.59 -7.73
N PRO A 239 -14.08 11.61 -7.85
CA PRO A 239 -14.83 12.12 -6.71
C PRO A 239 -15.74 11.03 -6.11
N GLY A 240 -15.83 11.01 -4.78
CA GLY A 240 -16.68 10.09 -4.02
C GLY A 240 -16.04 8.72 -3.74
N GLU A 241 -16.69 7.95 -2.87
CA GLU A 241 -16.32 6.58 -2.48
C GLU A 241 -16.86 5.58 -3.51
N ARG A 242 -16.28 5.55 -4.71
CA ARG A 242 -16.76 4.61 -5.73
C ARG A 242 -16.44 3.17 -5.34
N GLN A 243 -17.41 2.27 -5.47
CA GLN A 243 -17.32 0.86 -5.09
C GLN A 243 -16.11 0.11 -5.68
N HIS A 244 -15.68 0.45 -6.91
CA HIS A 244 -14.55 -0.22 -7.56
C HIS A 244 -13.23 -0.09 -6.78
N TYR A 245 -13.04 0.95 -5.95
CA TYR A 245 -11.88 1.06 -5.07
C TYR A 245 -11.91 0.01 -3.95
N ALA A 246 -13.07 -0.16 -3.31
CA ALA A 246 -13.26 -1.20 -2.29
C ALA A 246 -13.10 -2.60 -2.87
N LEU A 247 -13.67 -2.85 -4.06
CA LEU A 247 -13.54 -4.14 -4.75
C LEU A 247 -12.10 -4.45 -5.15
N ALA A 248 -11.32 -3.48 -5.62
CA ALA A 248 -9.91 -3.67 -5.94
C ALA A 248 -9.09 -4.07 -4.70
N LEU A 249 -9.33 -3.39 -3.56
CA LEU A 249 -8.68 -3.71 -2.29
C LEU A 249 -9.06 -5.11 -1.79
N LEU A 250 -10.35 -5.47 -1.86
CA LEU A 250 -10.81 -6.81 -1.48
C LEU A 250 -10.21 -7.88 -2.38
N ARG A 251 -10.18 -7.66 -3.70
CA ARG A 251 -9.58 -8.59 -4.65
C ARG A 251 -8.13 -8.90 -4.30
N GLU A 252 -7.35 -7.91 -3.91
CA GLU A 252 -5.95 -8.10 -3.49
C GLU A 252 -5.77 -8.76 -2.11
N VAL A 253 -6.77 -8.66 -1.23
CA VAL A 253 -6.77 -9.49 -0.02
C VAL A 253 -7.10 -10.94 -0.39
N PHE A 254 -8.12 -11.17 -1.22
CA PHE A 254 -8.52 -12.52 -1.64
C PHE A 254 -7.48 -13.23 -2.49
N SER A 255 -6.71 -12.50 -3.31
CA SER A 255 -5.60 -13.07 -4.09
C SER A 255 -4.46 -13.58 -3.20
N GLY A 256 -4.32 -13.02 -2.00
CA GLY A 256 -3.26 -13.33 -1.04
C GLY A 256 -3.66 -14.30 0.08
N ILE A 257 -4.89 -14.82 0.09
CA ILE A 257 -5.32 -15.79 1.11
C ILE A 257 -5.74 -17.11 0.47
N PRO A 258 -5.65 -18.24 1.20
CA PRO A 258 -6.15 -19.52 0.69
C PRO A 258 -7.67 -19.48 0.43
N PRO A 259 -8.16 -20.19 -0.61
CA PRO A 259 -9.56 -20.10 -1.06
C PRO A 259 -10.57 -20.64 -0.03
N ASP A 260 -10.11 -21.44 0.92
CA ASP A 260 -10.89 -22.03 2.00
C ASP A 260 -11.02 -21.08 3.22
N TRP A 261 -10.42 -19.89 3.18
CA TRP A 261 -10.56 -18.87 4.21
C TRP A 261 -11.74 -17.93 3.93
N SER A 262 -12.57 -17.73 4.94
CA SER A 262 -13.60 -16.69 4.97
C SER A 262 -13.08 -15.37 5.56
N VAL A 263 -13.40 -14.26 4.89
CA VAL A 263 -13.07 -12.90 5.32
C VAL A 263 -14.34 -12.18 5.72
N GLY A 264 -14.36 -11.60 6.92
CA GLY A 264 -15.39 -10.67 7.38
C GLY A 264 -14.98 -9.25 7.01
N VAL A 265 -15.89 -8.51 6.38
CA VAL A 265 -15.61 -7.14 5.92
C VAL A 265 -16.47 -6.18 6.73
N LEU A 266 -15.83 -5.21 7.36
CA LEU A 266 -16.46 -4.07 8.00
C LEU A 266 -16.31 -2.87 7.06
N TYR A 267 -17.42 -2.20 6.77
CA TYR A 267 -17.47 -1.01 5.94
C TYR A 267 -18.34 0.02 6.66
N ASP A 268 -17.89 1.27 6.70
CA ASP A 268 -18.65 2.35 7.31
C ASP A 268 -19.83 2.77 6.41
N ILE A 269 -21.03 2.69 6.96
CA ILE A 269 -22.25 3.13 6.29
C ILE A 269 -22.61 4.48 6.89
N VAL A 270 -22.25 5.55 6.18
CA VAL A 270 -22.44 6.95 6.61
C VAL A 270 -23.74 7.54 6.09
#